data_AF-A0A0S8F8V5-F1
#
_entry.id   AF-A0A0S8F8V5-F1
#
_cell.length_a   1.000
_cell.length_b   1.000
_cell.length_c   1.000
_cell.angle_alpha   90.00
_cell.angle_beta   90.00
_cell.angle_gamma   90.00
#
_symmetry.space_group_name_H-M   'P 1'
#
loop_
_entity.id
_entity.type
_entity.pdbx_description
1 polymer ?
#
loop_
_entity_poly.entity_id
_entity_poly.type
_entity_poly.pdbx_seq_one_letter_code
_entity_poly.pdbx_strand_id
1 'polypeptide(L)'
;MKNAALIFALTLLGTGIGVTYADDYPEGCVSCHVGDTAKPAAAYRLDLQLAKLGHGKGGERTEEIPTGCYRCHASSGEGAAGALGPYIHVVHFQGEKNPFLKKYGGDCSSCHRMDPSNWQAVAKSGKRNWGLSVGGVKTGD
;
A
#
# COMPACT_ATOMS: atom_id res chain seq x y z
N MET A 1 17.87 11.94 67.85
CA MET A 1 18.34 12.50 66.57
C MET A 1 18.96 11.40 65.72
N LYS A 2 18.32 11.04 64.60
CA LYS A 2 18.91 10.69 63.29
C LYS A 2 17.84 9.98 62.47
N ASN A 3 17.16 10.79 61.68
CA ASN A 3 16.17 10.38 60.69
C ASN A 3 16.92 9.67 59.55
N ALA A 4 16.61 8.40 59.29
CA ALA A 4 17.03 7.73 58.07
C ALA A 4 15.87 7.84 57.07
N ALA A 5 15.89 8.90 56.26
CA ALA A 5 15.00 9.03 55.11
C ALA A 5 15.52 8.09 54.01
N LEU A 6 14.80 6.98 53.78
CA LEU A 6 14.97 6.18 52.58
C LEU A 6 14.42 6.97 51.38
N ILE A 7 15.31 7.54 50.58
CA ILE A 7 14.99 8.10 49.28
C ILE A 7 14.86 6.90 48.32
N PHE A 8 13.63 6.53 47.98
CA PHE A 8 13.35 5.68 46.83
C PHE A 8 13.64 6.51 45.57
N ALA A 9 14.83 6.33 45.01
CA ALA A 9 15.14 6.80 43.66
C ALA A 9 14.35 5.94 42.66
N LEU A 10 13.17 6.41 42.28
CA LEU A 10 12.39 5.85 41.18
C LEU A 10 13.11 6.22 39.88
N THR A 11 14.09 5.39 39.50
CA THR A 11 14.68 5.44 38.16
C THR A 11 13.61 5.03 37.15
N LEU A 12 12.88 6.01 36.60
CA LEU A 12 12.23 5.85 35.30
C LEU A 12 13.33 5.64 34.26
N LEU A 13 13.80 4.40 34.14
CA LEU A 13 14.37 3.93 32.89
C LEU A 13 13.20 3.90 31.92
N GLY A 14 13.01 5.02 31.21
CA GLY A 14 12.15 5.10 30.04
C GLY A 14 12.70 4.14 29.00
N THR A 15 12.31 2.88 29.11
CA THR A 15 12.34 1.94 28.00
C THR A 15 11.27 2.40 27.02
N GLY A 16 11.63 3.40 26.21
CA GLY A 16 11.03 3.60 24.91
C GLY A 16 11.38 2.38 24.06
N ILE A 17 10.74 1.24 24.35
CA ILE A 17 10.74 0.08 23.48
C ILE A 17 9.91 0.53 22.29
N GLY A 18 10.57 1.15 21.32
CA GLY A 18 10.02 1.28 19.98
C GLY A 18 9.81 -0.13 19.46
N VAL A 19 8.63 -0.69 19.71
CA VAL A 19 8.20 -1.94 19.08
C VAL A 19 8.06 -1.60 17.61
N THR A 20 9.11 -1.90 16.83
CA THR A 20 9.01 -1.91 15.38
C THR A 20 8.09 -3.07 15.03
N TYR A 21 6.82 -2.79 14.77
CA TYR A 21 5.94 -3.76 14.16
C TYR A 21 6.47 -4.09 12.77
N ALA A 22 6.51 -5.38 12.43
CA ALA A 22 6.80 -5.79 11.06
C ALA A 22 5.73 -5.15 10.14
N ASP A 23 6.18 -4.52 9.05
CA ASP A 23 5.26 -4.08 8.01
C ASP A 23 4.86 -5.31 7.21
N ASP A 24 3.64 -5.80 7.42
CA ASP A 24 3.09 -6.95 6.71
C ASP A 24 2.85 -6.66 5.21
N TYR A 25 2.94 -5.39 4.78
CA TYR A 25 2.65 -4.93 3.42
C TYR A 25 3.74 -4.00 2.88
N PRO A 26 5.03 -4.37 2.91
CA PRO A 26 6.14 -3.46 2.66
C PRO A 26 6.14 -2.85 1.26
N GLU A 27 5.54 -3.56 0.29
CA GLU A 27 5.43 -3.14 -1.11
C GLU A 27 4.07 -2.49 -1.44
N GLY A 28 3.24 -2.24 -0.43
CA GLY A 28 1.92 -1.63 -0.57
C GLY A 28 1.01 -2.42 -1.52
N CYS A 29 0.71 -1.83 -2.67
CA CYS A 29 -0.25 -2.35 -3.66
C CYS A 29 0.01 -3.82 -4.02
N VAL A 30 1.26 -4.16 -4.33
CA VAL A 30 1.59 -5.51 -4.82
C VAL A 30 1.67 -6.55 -3.69
N SER A 31 1.62 -6.14 -2.42
CA SER A 31 1.49 -7.05 -1.26
C SER A 31 0.12 -7.74 -1.23
N CYS A 32 -0.92 -7.09 -1.77
CA CYS A 32 -2.29 -7.61 -1.82
C CYS A 32 -2.74 -7.97 -3.24
N HIS A 33 -2.31 -7.19 -4.25
CA HIS A 33 -2.63 -7.42 -5.65
C HIS A 33 -1.66 -8.43 -6.31
N VAL A 34 -1.54 -9.62 -5.72
CA VAL A 34 -0.55 -10.65 -6.08
C VAL A 34 -0.94 -11.49 -7.32
N GLY A 35 0.07 -12.00 -8.04
CA GLY A 35 -0.08 -12.82 -9.25
C GLY A 35 0.00 -14.35 -9.06
N ASP A 36 -0.72 -15.04 -9.96
CA ASP A 36 -0.68 -16.46 -10.38
C ASP A 36 -1.21 -17.60 -9.52
N THR A 37 -1.60 -17.41 -8.25
CA THR A 37 -2.30 -18.47 -7.52
C THR A 37 -3.81 -18.50 -7.84
N ALA A 38 -4.34 -19.70 -8.11
CA ALA A 38 -5.77 -19.92 -8.29
C ALA A 38 -6.53 -19.46 -7.03
N LYS A 39 -7.81 -19.10 -7.22
CA LYS A 39 -8.68 -18.39 -6.27
C LYS A 39 -8.42 -18.73 -4.79
N PRO A 40 -8.47 -17.72 -3.90
CA PRO A 40 -9.02 -16.39 -4.18
C PRO A 40 -8.02 -15.34 -4.69
N ALA A 41 -6.72 -15.62 -4.79
CA ALA A 41 -5.69 -14.63 -5.12
C ALA A 41 -5.83 -14.01 -6.53
N ALA A 42 -6.15 -14.81 -7.57
CA ALA A 42 -6.41 -14.29 -8.92
C ALA A 42 -7.60 -13.29 -9.00
N ALA A 43 -8.48 -13.25 -8.00
CA ALA A 43 -9.59 -12.29 -7.96
C ALA A 43 -9.12 -10.85 -7.68
N TYR A 44 -7.87 -10.65 -7.26
CA TYR A 44 -7.33 -9.34 -6.90
C TYR A 44 -6.09 -8.94 -7.72
N ARG A 45 -5.69 -9.68 -8.77
CA ARG A 45 -4.57 -9.27 -9.64
C ARG A 45 -4.87 -7.91 -10.29
N LEU A 46 -3.97 -6.93 -10.11
CA LEU A 46 -4.25 -5.53 -10.44
C LEU A 46 -4.53 -5.32 -11.93
N ASP A 47 -3.71 -5.85 -12.83
CA ASP A 47 -3.89 -5.75 -14.28
C ASP A 47 -5.25 -6.29 -14.75
N LEU A 48 -5.72 -7.40 -14.19
CA LEU A 48 -7.03 -7.97 -14.50
C LEU A 48 -8.19 -7.10 -14.00
N GLN A 49 -8.05 -6.50 -12.82
CA GLN A 49 -9.05 -5.56 -12.31
C GLN A 49 -9.10 -4.30 -13.17
N LEU A 50 -7.94 -3.75 -13.53
CA LEU A 50 -7.86 -2.61 -14.42
C LEU A 50 -8.41 -2.93 -15.81
N ALA A 51 -8.16 -4.13 -16.35
CA ALA A 51 -8.73 -4.57 -17.63
C ALA A 51 -10.26 -4.57 -17.64
N LYS A 52 -10.91 -5.02 -16.54
CA LYS A 52 -12.38 -4.96 -16.40
C LYS A 52 -12.93 -3.53 -16.40
N LEU A 53 -12.11 -2.56 -16.04
CA LEU A 53 -12.44 -1.13 -16.06
C LEU A 53 -12.05 -0.45 -17.39
N GLY A 54 -11.61 -1.21 -18.40
CA GLY A 54 -11.12 -0.68 -19.67
C GLY A 54 -9.72 -0.06 -19.59
N HIS A 55 -9.01 -0.25 -18.47
CA HIS A 55 -7.69 0.31 -18.18
C HIS A 55 -6.56 -0.73 -18.20
N GLY A 56 -6.75 -1.83 -18.93
CA GLY A 56 -5.81 -2.97 -18.94
C GLY A 56 -4.37 -2.58 -19.29
N LYS A 57 -4.18 -1.72 -20.31
CA LYS A 57 -2.85 -1.24 -20.72
C LYS A 57 -2.07 -0.56 -19.59
N GLY A 58 -2.75 0.03 -18.61
CA GLY A 58 -2.11 0.64 -17.44
C GLY A 58 -1.41 -0.42 -16.58
N GLY A 59 -2.10 -1.51 -16.24
CA GLY A 59 -1.52 -2.62 -15.46
C GLY A 59 -0.50 -3.46 -16.25
N GLU A 60 -0.68 -3.57 -17.57
CA GLU A 60 0.21 -4.32 -18.45
C GLU A 60 1.57 -3.62 -18.67
N ARG A 61 1.58 -2.28 -18.72
CA ARG A 61 2.78 -1.50 -19.07
C ARG A 61 3.50 -0.91 -17.87
N THR A 62 2.95 -1.05 -16.68
CA THR A 62 3.53 -0.51 -15.46
C THR A 62 4.29 -1.60 -14.72
N GLU A 63 5.61 -1.40 -14.56
CA GLU A 63 6.47 -2.32 -13.83
C GLU A 63 6.46 -2.02 -12.33
N GLU A 64 6.70 -0.76 -11.95
CA GLU A 64 6.71 -0.31 -10.56
C GLU A 64 5.37 0.32 -10.17
N ILE A 65 4.70 -0.25 -9.16
CA ILE A 65 3.35 0.13 -8.74
C ILE A 65 3.41 0.75 -7.34
N PRO A 66 2.80 1.93 -7.10
CA PRO A 66 2.01 2.73 -8.02
C PRO A 66 2.83 3.74 -8.84
N THR A 67 4.16 3.81 -8.62
CA THR A 67 4.99 4.91 -9.12
C THR A 67 4.89 5.12 -10.64
N GLY A 68 4.87 4.05 -11.44
CA GLY A 68 4.76 4.17 -12.89
C GLY A 68 3.37 4.62 -13.37
N CYS A 69 2.32 4.49 -12.55
CA CYS A 69 0.97 4.99 -12.87
C CYS A 69 0.94 6.53 -12.96
N TYR A 70 1.84 7.22 -12.24
CA TYR A 70 1.94 8.69 -12.27
C TYR A 70 2.36 9.25 -13.64
N ARG A 71 2.86 8.41 -14.56
CA ARG A 71 3.12 8.81 -15.95
C ARG A 71 1.88 9.38 -16.65
N CYS A 72 0.69 8.90 -16.29
CA CYS A 72 -0.59 9.44 -16.78
C CYS A 72 -1.39 10.14 -15.68
N HIS A 73 -1.37 9.59 -14.46
CA HIS A 73 -2.16 10.08 -13.33
C HIS A 73 -1.33 10.99 -12.40
N ALA A 74 -0.82 12.11 -12.91
CA ALA A 74 0.02 13.01 -12.13
C ALA A 74 -0.62 13.39 -10.78
N SER A 75 0.18 13.45 -9.70
CA SER A 75 -0.32 13.80 -8.37
C SER A 75 -0.90 15.21 -8.29
N SER A 76 -0.45 16.13 -9.14
CA SER A 76 -1.02 17.48 -9.30
C SER A 76 -2.42 17.50 -9.94
N GLY A 77 -2.82 16.41 -10.59
CA GLY A 77 -4.04 16.35 -11.40
C GLY A 77 -3.89 16.93 -12.81
N GLU A 78 -2.73 17.48 -13.16
CA GLU A 78 -2.44 18.08 -14.49
C GLU A 78 -2.00 17.04 -15.55
N GLY A 79 -2.08 15.76 -15.22
CA GLY A 79 -1.70 14.67 -16.12
C GLY A 79 -2.72 14.42 -17.22
N ALA A 80 -2.39 13.49 -18.13
CA ALA A 80 -3.32 13.01 -19.16
C ALA A 80 -4.55 12.30 -18.56
N ALA A 81 -4.50 11.93 -17.28
CA ALA A 81 -5.61 11.41 -16.49
C ALA A 81 -5.66 12.15 -15.15
N GLY A 82 -6.83 12.07 -14.47
CA GLY A 82 -7.00 12.68 -13.16
C GLY A 82 -6.03 12.10 -12.10
N ALA A 83 -5.84 12.83 -11.01
CA ALA A 83 -4.90 12.45 -9.95
C ALA A 83 -5.14 11.03 -9.43
N LEU A 84 -4.07 10.25 -9.28
CA LEU A 84 -4.15 8.82 -8.94
C LEU A 84 -4.78 8.57 -7.56
N GLY A 85 -4.40 9.36 -6.56
CA GLY A 85 -4.76 9.17 -5.16
C GLY A 85 -6.27 9.07 -4.92
N PRO A 86 -7.07 10.04 -5.40
CA PRO A 86 -8.53 9.97 -5.32
C PRO A 86 -9.13 8.68 -5.88
N TYR A 87 -8.68 8.19 -7.04
CA TYR A 87 -9.17 6.94 -7.60
C TYR A 87 -8.84 5.73 -6.72
N ILE A 88 -7.59 5.65 -6.21
CA ILE A 88 -7.17 4.57 -5.30
C ILE A 88 -8.03 4.58 -4.04
N HIS A 89 -8.24 5.75 -3.42
CA HIS A 89 -9.08 5.84 -2.22
C HIS A 89 -10.53 5.43 -2.50
N VAL A 90 -11.13 5.90 -3.60
CA VAL A 90 -12.50 5.55 -3.97
C VAL A 90 -12.68 4.04 -4.09
N VAL A 91 -11.82 3.34 -4.81
CA VAL A 91 -11.99 1.89 -5.03
C VAL A 91 -11.71 1.05 -3.78
N HIS A 92 -10.95 1.57 -2.81
CA HIS A 92 -10.63 0.86 -1.57
C HIS A 92 -11.50 1.25 -0.37
N PHE A 93 -12.20 2.38 -0.39
CA PHE A 93 -13.00 2.86 0.75
C PHE A 93 -14.51 2.97 0.47
N GLN A 94 -14.97 2.70 -0.75
CA GLN A 94 -16.40 2.75 -1.08
C GLN A 94 -17.03 1.35 -1.24
N GLY A 95 -18.35 1.28 -1.03
CA GLY A 95 -19.19 0.09 -1.20
C GLY A 95 -19.38 -0.76 0.06
N GLU A 96 -20.60 -1.27 0.28
CA GLU A 96 -20.99 -2.01 1.51
C GLU A 96 -20.26 -3.36 1.71
N LYS A 97 -19.68 -3.93 0.65
CA LYS A 97 -18.95 -5.21 0.68
C LYS A 97 -17.47 -5.04 0.37
N ASN A 98 -16.87 -3.92 0.77
CA ASN A 98 -15.47 -3.63 0.50
C ASN A 98 -14.52 -4.60 1.24
N PRO A 99 -13.71 -5.42 0.54
CA PRO A 99 -12.78 -6.35 1.18
C PRO A 99 -11.65 -5.66 1.96
N PHE A 100 -11.24 -4.47 1.52
CA PHE A 100 -10.20 -3.70 2.20
C PHE A 100 -10.67 -3.27 3.59
N LEU A 101 -11.84 -2.62 3.68
CA LEU A 101 -12.41 -2.21 4.96
C LEU A 101 -12.68 -3.39 5.91
N LYS A 102 -13.17 -4.52 5.38
CA LYS A 102 -13.52 -5.68 6.20
C LYS A 102 -12.32 -6.45 6.75
N LYS A 103 -11.28 -6.63 5.94
CA LYS A 103 -10.13 -7.46 6.31
C LYS A 103 -8.98 -6.65 6.91
N TYR A 104 -8.79 -5.42 6.45
CA TYR A 104 -7.63 -4.58 6.79
C TYR A 104 -8.03 -3.33 7.59
N GLY A 105 -9.31 -3.18 7.95
CA GLY A 105 -9.79 -2.10 8.82
C GLY A 105 -9.65 -0.69 8.25
N GLY A 106 -9.34 -0.55 6.97
CA GLY A 106 -9.03 0.75 6.39
C GLY A 106 -7.64 1.30 6.77
N ASP A 107 -6.74 0.45 7.26
CA ASP A 107 -5.43 0.88 7.75
C ASP A 107 -4.58 1.52 6.65
N CYS A 108 -4.36 2.83 6.78
CA CYS A 108 -3.55 3.65 5.89
C CYS A 108 -2.14 3.08 5.73
N SER A 109 -1.59 2.46 6.77
CA SER A 109 -0.25 1.88 6.76
C SER A 109 -0.13 0.68 5.82
N SER A 110 -1.25 0.09 5.38
CA SER A 110 -1.26 -0.96 4.34
C SER A 110 -0.72 -0.44 3.00
N CYS A 111 -0.85 0.86 2.73
CA CYS A 111 -0.44 1.49 1.47
C CYS A 111 0.63 2.56 1.67
N HIS A 112 0.62 3.26 2.80
CA HIS A 112 1.51 4.38 3.08
C HIS A 112 2.55 4.00 4.13
N ARG A 113 3.72 4.61 4.01
CA ARG A 113 4.67 4.76 5.11
C ARG A 113 4.80 6.24 5.45
N MET A 114 5.23 6.55 6.66
CA MET A 114 5.60 7.92 7.02
C MET A 114 7.05 8.17 6.63
N ASP A 115 7.30 9.22 5.86
CA ASP A 115 8.65 9.71 5.63
C ASP A 115 9.10 10.52 6.86
N PRO A 116 10.11 10.06 7.62
CA PRO A 116 10.54 10.74 8.85
C PRO A 116 11.26 12.07 8.57
N SER A 117 11.68 12.33 7.33
CA SER A 117 12.39 13.56 6.97
C SER A 117 11.46 14.77 6.88
N ASN A 118 10.18 14.55 6.54
CA ASN A 118 9.21 15.62 6.27
C ASN A 118 7.81 15.32 6.84
N TRP A 119 7.64 14.20 7.54
CA TRP A 119 6.40 13.75 8.16
C TRP A 119 5.22 13.59 7.19
N GLN A 120 5.50 13.34 5.91
CA GLN A 120 4.45 13.07 4.92
C GLN A 120 4.18 11.58 4.78
N ALA A 121 2.92 11.23 4.59
CA ALA A 121 2.53 9.90 4.18
C ALA A 121 2.90 9.70 2.71
N VAL A 122 3.81 8.78 2.43
CA VAL A 122 4.25 8.44 1.07
C VAL A 122 3.76 7.05 0.72
N ALA A 123 3.24 6.90 -0.50
CA ALA A 123 2.80 5.59 -0.98
C ALA A 123 4.02 4.65 -1.05
N LYS A 124 3.84 3.43 -0.52
CA LYS A 124 4.75 2.32 -0.73
C LYS A 124 4.68 1.90 -2.20
N SER A 125 5.79 1.41 -2.74
CA SER A 125 5.90 1.02 -4.13
C SER A 125 6.67 -0.27 -4.22
N GLY A 126 6.32 -1.11 -5.19
CA GLY A 126 7.05 -2.32 -5.49
C GLY A 126 6.83 -2.79 -6.92
N LYS A 127 7.73 -3.68 -7.36
CA LYS A 127 7.65 -4.31 -8.67
C LYS A 127 6.41 -5.18 -8.78
N ARG A 128 5.72 -5.11 -9.91
CA ARG A 128 4.60 -6.02 -10.22
C ARG A 128 5.04 -7.48 -10.07
N ASN A 129 4.12 -8.31 -9.64
CA ASN A 129 4.33 -9.75 -9.40
C ASN A 129 3.49 -10.63 -10.32
N TRP A 130 3.20 -10.13 -11.52
CA TRP A 130 2.57 -10.87 -12.61
C TRP A 130 3.39 -10.74 -13.90
N GLY A 131 3.37 -11.78 -14.73
CA GLY A 131 4.01 -11.75 -16.05
C GLY A 131 3.38 -10.70 -16.97
N LEU A 132 4.13 -10.26 -17.99
CA LEU A 132 3.61 -9.30 -18.96
C LEU A 132 2.34 -9.89 -19.60
N SER A 133 1.27 -9.12 -19.62
CA SER A 133 0.05 -9.46 -20.33
C SER A 133 -0.20 -8.41 -21.42
N VAL A 134 -0.72 -8.81 -22.58
CA VAL A 134 -1.19 -7.89 -23.62
C VAL A 134 -2.60 -8.30 -24.01
N GLY A 135 -3.57 -7.44 -23.74
CA GLY A 135 -4.99 -7.79 -23.91
C GLY A 135 -5.44 -8.92 -22.98
N GLY A 136 -4.82 -9.06 -21.80
CA GLY A 136 -5.12 -10.13 -20.84
C GLY A 136 -4.52 -11.51 -21.16
N VAL A 137 -3.73 -11.65 -22.25
CA VAL A 137 -2.98 -12.87 -22.57
C VAL A 137 -1.55 -12.74 -22.07
N LYS A 138 -1.03 -13.73 -21.35
CA LYS A 138 0.37 -13.75 -20.90
C LYS A 138 1.32 -13.75 -22.10
N THR A 139 2.28 -12.85 -22.13
CA THR A 139 3.30 -12.71 -23.18
C THR A 139 4.69 -12.84 -22.55
N GLY A 140 5.14 -14.09 -22.36
CA GLY A 140 6.51 -14.42 -21.92
C GLY A 140 6.84 -14.02 -20.48
N ASP A 141 7.79 -14.77 -19.90
CA ASP A 141 8.38 -14.53 -18.57
C ASP A 141 9.49 -13.47 -18.65
#